data_AF-A0A838U9V1-F1
#
_entry.id   AF-A0A838U9V1-F1
#
_cell.length_a   1.000
_cell.length_b   1.000
_cell.length_c   1.000
_cell.angle_alpha   90.00
_cell.angle_beta   90.00
_cell.angle_gamma   90.00
#
_symmetry.space_group_name_H-M   'P 1'
#
loop_
_entity.id
_entity.type
_entity.pdbx_description
1 polymer ?
#
loop_
_entity_poly.entity_id
_entity_poly.type
_entity_poly.pdbx_seq_one_letter_code
_entity_poly.pdbx_strand_id
1 'polypeptide(L)'
;MPVNSFADKFVKKIFGSSSGVFLKNVQATVEKINAWEPEIKELSDADLQAQTPKFKKIIADHLDGITEKDERRKAEQEILNQILPEAFATVREGSRRVTGMRHFDVQMVGGVGLHQGRIAEMRTGEGKTLVATLPSYLNGLTGRGVHVVTVNDYLALRDAEWMGKIHRFLGMSVGVIQHELNDADRQKAYS
;
A
#
# COMPACT_ATOMS: atom_id res chain seq x y z
N MET A 1 33.72 8.67 -13.45
CA MET A 1 34.08 10.07 -13.76
C MET A 1 32.92 10.96 -13.35
N PRO A 2 33.10 12.03 -12.55
CA PRO A 2 32.01 12.90 -12.19
C PRO A 2 31.77 13.87 -13.36
N VAL A 3 30.76 13.60 -14.19
CA VAL A 3 30.23 14.65 -15.08
C VAL A 3 29.32 15.51 -14.22
N ASN A 4 29.89 16.40 -13.41
CA ASN A 4 29.15 17.48 -12.77
C ASN A 4 29.16 18.68 -13.73
N SER A 5 28.37 18.56 -14.80
CA SER A 5 28.22 19.63 -15.78
C SER A 5 27.27 20.70 -15.25
N PHE A 6 27.61 21.98 -15.51
CA PHE A 6 26.72 23.12 -15.30
C PHE A 6 25.34 22.91 -15.98
N ALA A 7 25.30 22.16 -17.09
CA ALA A 7 24.08 21.77 -17.78
C ALA A 7 23.18 20.87 -16.91
N ASP A 8 23.72 19.93 -16.13
CA ASP A 8 22.92 19.07 -15.24
C ASP A 8 22.30 19.85 -14.08
N LYS A 9 23.03 20.84 -13.54
CA LYS A 9 22.48 21.77 -12.53
C LYS A 9 21.39 22.65 -13.13
N PHE A 10 21.53 23.08 -14.37
CA PHE A 10 20.55 23.91 -15.07
C PHE A 10 19.28 23.11 -15.44
N VAL A 11 19.44 21.89 -15.97
CA VAL A 11 18.33 20.97 -16.27
C VAL A 11 17.59 20.55 -15.00
N LYS A 12 18.29 20.21 -13.91
CA LYS A 12 17.65 19.96 -12.59
C LYS A 12 16.96 21.19 -12.01
N LYS A 13 17.46 22.40 -12.29
CA LYS A 13 16.87 23.66 -11.82
C LYS A 13 15.60 24.03 -12.60
N ILE A 14 15.53 23.67 -13.89
CA ILE A 14 14.38 23.95 -14.76
C ILE A 14 13.32 22.84 -14.72
N PHE A 15 13.72 21.57 -14.71
CA PHE A 15 12.80 20.42 -14.77
C PHE A 15 12.62 19.69 -13.42
N GLY A 16 13.35 20.10 -12.38
CA GLY A 16 13.37 19.39 -11.09
C GLY A 16 14.18 18.09 -11.14
N SER A 17 14.39 17.47 -9.98
CA SER A 17 14.88 16.08 -9.94
C SER A 17 13.72 15.12 -10.19
N SER A 18 14.00 13.90 -10.68
CA SER A 18 12.99 12.83 -10.81
C SER A 18 12.20 12.63 -9.50
N SER A 19 12.89 12.71 -8.35
CA SER A 19 12.27 12.67 -7.03
C SER A 19 11.38 13.89 -6.76
N GLY A 20 11.81 15.10 -7.13
CA GLY A 20 11.02 16.32 -6.97
C GLY A 20 9.74 16.32 -7.81
N VAL A 21 9.80 15.82 -9.04
CA VAL A 21 8.61 15.64 -9.91
C VAL A 21 7.65 14.61 -9.32
N PHE A 22 8.18 13.47 -8.86
CA PHE A 22 7.38 12.45 -8.18
C PHE A 22 6.67 13.02 -6.95
N LEU A 23 7.37 13.73 -6.08
CA LEU A 23 6.79 14.30 -4.86
C LEU A 23 5.66 15.28 -5.18
N LYS A 24 5.82 16.13 -6.21
CA LYS A 24 4.74 17.02 -6.67
C LYS A 24 3.49 16.26 -7.13
N ASN A 25 3.67 15.18 -7.89
CA ASN A 25 2.56 14.38 -8.39
C ASN A 25 1.86 13.60 -7.28
N VAL A 26 2.63 13.07 -6.33
CA VAL A 26 2.09 12.31 -5.20
C VAL A 26 1.40 13.21 -4.19
N GLN A 27 1.82 14.47 -4.03
CA GLN A 27 1.18 15.43 -3.15
C GLN A 27 -0.32 15.56 -3.44
N ALA A 28 -0.71 15.67 -4.72
CA ALA A 28 -2.11 15.70 -5.12
C ALA A 28 -2.88 14.41 -4.76
N THR A 29 -2.20 13.26 -4.72
CA THR A 29 -2.80 12.00 -4.28
C THR A 29 -2.97 11.97 -2.76
N VAL A 30 -1.99 12.46 -2.01
CA VAL A 30 -2.05 12.59 -0.54
C VAL A 30 -3.17 13.55 -0.12
N GLU A 31 -3.36 14.64 -0.85
CA GLU A 31 -4.49 15.56 -0.62
C GLU A 31 -5.84 14.86 -0.81
N LYS A 32 -5.99 14.03 -1.86
CA LYS A 32 -7.19 13.20 -2.04
C LYS A 32 -7.39 12.20 -0.91
N ILE A 33 -6.33 11.56 -0.42
CA ILE A 33 -6.39 10.66 0.75
C ILE A 33 -6.89 11.44 1.97
N ASN A 34 -6.34 12.63 2.22
CA ASN A 34 -6.72 13.47 3.34
C ASN A 34 -8.17 13.97 3.23
N ALA A 35 -8.66 14.21 2.01
CA ALA A 35 -10.04 14.61 1.76
C ALA A 35 -11.07 13.51 2.09
N TRP A 36 -10.68 12.22 2.01
CA TRP A 36 -11.54 11.10 2.44
C TRP A 36 -11.61 10.93 3.96
N GLU A 37 -10.65 11.46 4.71
CA GLU A 37 -10.54 11.21 6.16
C GLU A 37 -11.78 11.61 6.97
N PRO A 38 -12.44 12.77 6.74
CA PRO A 38 -13.65 13.13 7.46
C PRO A 38 -14.77 12.10 7.29
N GLU A 39 -15.00 11.63 6.06
CA GLU A 39 -16.08 10.67 5.77
C GLU A 39 -15.74 9.28 6.34
N ILE A 40 -14.51 8.81 6.14
CA ILE A 40 -14.06 7.50 6.62
C ILE A 40 -14.05 7.43 8.15
N LYS A 41 -13.72 8.54 8.82
CA LYS A 41 -13.67 8.62 10.29
C LYS A 41 -15.03 8.40 10.93
N GLU A 42 -16.11 8.83 10.30
CA GLU A 42 -17.48 8.70 10.80
C GLU A 42 -18.08 7.29 10.60
N LEU A 43 -17.44 6.44 9.79
CA LEU A 43 -17.90 5.07 9.58
C LEU A 43 -17.88 4.26 10.88
N SER A 44 -18.87 3.40 11.10
CA SER A 44 -18.80 2.38 12.15
C SER A 44 -17.69 1.35 11.82
N ASP A 45 -17.29 0.52 12.79
CA ASP A 45 -16.33 -0.55 12.52
C ASP A 45 -16.84 -1.50 11.43
N ALA A 46 -18.15 -1.81 11.43
CA ALA A 46 -18.77 -2.65 10.43
C ALA A 46 -18.75 -2.00 9.03
N ASP A 47 -19.02 -0.70 8.94
CA ASP A 47 -18.99 0.02 7.65
C ASP A 47 -17.57 0.18 7.12
N LEU A 48 -16.59 0.39 8.02
CA LEU A 48 -15.18 0.46 7.65
C LEU A 48 -14.69 -0.90 7.14
N GLN A 49 -15.11 -1.99 7.77
CA GLN A 49 -14.87 -3.36 7.29
C GLN A 49 -15.54 -3.65 5.94
N ALA A 50 -16.73 -3.10 5.72
CA ALA A 50 -17.48 -3.25 4.47
C ALA A 50 -16.82 -2.54 3.27
N GLN A 51 -15.82 -1.68 3.50
CA GLN A 51 -15.01 -1.10 2.42
C GLN A 51 -14.24 -2.19 1.65
N THR A 52 -13.74 -3.23 2.33
CA THR A 52 -13.00 -4.32 1.68
C THR A 52 -13.83 -5.06 0.62
N PRO A 53 -15.02 -5.62 0.92
CA PRO A 53 -15.85 -6.25 -0.11
C PRO A 53 -16.32 -5.26 -1.17
N LYS A 54 -16.56 -3.98 -0.83
CA LYS A 54 -16.85 -2.93 -1.81
C LYS A 54 -15.71 -2.80 -2.84
N PHE A 55 -14.46 -2.64 -2.38
CA PHE A 55 -13.32 -2.49 -3.29
C PHE A 55 -13.06 -3.75 -4.11
N LYS A 56 -13.16 -4.94 -3.51
CA LYS A 56 -13.04 -6.22 -4.24
C LYS A 56 -14.06 -6.32 -5.37
N LYS A 57 -15.31 -5.89 -5.11
CA LYS A 57 -16.35 -5.85 -6.15
C LYS A 57 -16.01 -4.86 -7.26
N ILE A 58 -15.60 -3.63 -6.92
CA ILE A 58 -15.19 -2.62 -7.91
C ILE A 58 -14.07 -3.13 -8.82
N ILE A 59 -13.07 -3.81 -8.24
CA ILE A 59 -11.97 -4.41 -9.01
C ILE A 59 -12.49 -5.54 -9.90
N ALA A 60 -13.31 -6.45 -9.36
CA ALA A 60 -13.86 -7.58 -10.11
C ALA A 60 -14.69 -7.10 -11.31
N ASP A 61 -15.60 -6.15 -11.09
CA ASP A 61 -16.46 -5.56 -12.12
C ASP A 61 -15.62 -4.86 -13.21
N HIS A 62 -14.54 -4.15 -12.83
CA HIS A 62 -13.66 -3.46 -13.78
C HIS A 62 -12.81 -4.43 -14.62
N LEU A 63 -12.48 -5.60 -14.06
CA LEU A 63 -11.64 -6.61 -14.73
C LEU A 63 -12.46 -7.69 -15.44
N ASP A 64 -13.79 -7.60 -15.40
CA ASP A 64 -14.69 -8.56 -16.03
C ASP A 64 -14.52 -8.54 -17.56
N GLY A 65 -14.50 -9.72 -18.17
CA GLY A 65 -14.28 -9.88 -19.61
C GLY A 65 -12.86 -9.59 -20.12
N ILE A 66 -11.93 -9.05 -19.31
CA ILE A 66 -10.55 -8.80 -19.74
C ILE A 66 -9.70 -10.06 -19.55
N THR A 67 -9.46 -10.78 -20.65
CA THR A 67 -8.71 -12.05 -20.67
C THR A 67 -7.26 -11.88 -21.08
N GLU A 68 -6.93 -10.90 -21.93
CA GLU A 68 -5.56 -10.66 -22.38
C GLU A 68 -4.70 -10.16 -21.21
N LYS A 69 -3.50 -10.75 -21.05
CA LYS A 69 -2.69 -10.60 -19.84
C LYS A 69 -2.19 -9.17 -19.66
N ASP A 70 -1.70 -8.57 -20.73
CA ASP A 70 -1.13 -7.22 -20.67
C ASP A 70 -2.21 -6.15 -20.53
N GLU A 71 -3.38 -6.38 -21.15
CA GLU A 71 -4.56 -5.53 -20.99
C GLU A 71 -5.10 -5.61 -19.56
N ARG A 72 -5.23 -6.83 -19.02
CA ARG A 72 -5.66 -7.07 -17.65
C ARG A 72 -4.74 -6.39 -16.64
N ARG A 73 -3.42 -6.48 -16.83
CA ARG A 73 -2.44 -5.81 -15.95
C ARG A 73 -2.59 -4.29 -16.00
N LYS A 74 -2.85 -3.71 -17.17
CA LYS A 74 -3.08 -2.26 -17.32
C LYS A 74 -4.37 -1.82 -16.63
N ALA A 75 -5.47 -2.54 -16.89
CA ALA A 75 -6.77 -2.27 -16.27
C ALA A 75 -6.70 -2.42 -14.74
N GLU A 76 -6.00 -3.45 -14.24
CA GLU A 76 -5.81 -3.64 -12.80
C GLU A 76 -5.03 -2.46 -12.18
N GLN A 77 -3.94 -2.04 -12.82
CA GLN A 77 -3.18 -0.88 -12.35
C GLN A 77 -4.01 0.41 -12.39
N GLU A 78 -4.85 0.58 -13.42
CA GLU A 78 -5.76 1.72 -13.55
C GLU A 78 -6.77 1.75 -12.39
N ILE A 79 -7.51 0.66 -12.17
CA ILE A 79 -8.52 0.63 -11.11
C ILE A 79 -7.90 0.75 -9.72
N LEU A 80 -6.74 0.12 -9.48
CA LEU A 80 -6.02 0.27 -8.22
C LEU A 80 -5.62 1.72 -7.95
N ASN A 81 -5.13 2.45 -8.98
CA ASN A 81 -4.82 3.88 -8.86
C ASN A 81 -6.06 4.73 -8.60
N GLN A 82 -7.21 4.37 -9.19
CA GLN A 82 -8.48 5.07 -8.99
C GLN A 82 -8.98 4.93 -7.54
N ILE A 83 -8.96 3.71 -6.98
CA ILE A 83 -9.45 3.46 -5.61
C ILE A 83 -8.42 3.79 -4.53
N LEU A 84 -7.14 3.97 -4.88
CA LEU A 84 -6.04 4.18 -3.94
C LEU A 84 -6.35 5.21 -2.86
N PRO A 85 -6.88 6.42 -3.17
CA PRO A 85 -7.10 7.42 -2.14
C PRO A 85 -8.06 6.98 -1.03
N GLU A 86 -9.17 6.36 -1.40
CA GLU A 86 -10.19 5.87 -0.47
C GLU A 86 -9.68 4.63 0.29
N ALA A 87 -8.99 3.72 -0.39
CA ALA A 87 -8.40 2.53 0.21
C ALA A 87 -7.31 2.89 1.25
N PHE A 88 -6.46 3.88 0.95
CA PHE A 88 -5.42 4.33 1.88
C PHE A 88 -6.03 5.06 3.09
N ALA A 89 -7.09 5.86 2.90
CA ALA A 89 -7.84 6.45 4.00
C ALA A 89 -8.48 5.38 4.89
N THR A 90 -9.05 4.32 4.30
CA THR A 90 -9.59 3.15 5.01
C THR A 90 -8.52 2.47 5.87
N VAL A 91 -7.34 2.23 5.32
CA VAL A 91 -6.21 1.63 6.08
C VAL A 91 -5.71 2.55 7.19
N ARG A 92 -5.63 3.87 6.93
CA ARG A 92 -5.26 4.85 7.96
C ARG A 92 -6.21 4.78 9.15
N GLU A 93 -7.53 4.77 8.89
CA GLU A 93 -8.53 4.70 9.95
C GLU A 93 -8.49 3.35 10.68
N GLY A 94 -8.38 2.23 9.95
CA GLY A 94 -8.22 0.91 10.54
C GLY A 94 -6.99 0.82 11.45
N SER A 95 -5.87 1.40 11.03
CA SER A 95 -4.67 1.55 11.85
C SER A 95 -4.92 2.39 13.10
N ARG A 96 -5.59 3.54 12.97
CA ARG A 96 -5.90 4.40 14.11
C ARG A 96 -6.74 3.66 15.15
N ARG A 97 -7.74 2.89 14.73
CA ARG A 97 -8.64 2.14 15.63
C ARG A 97 -7.94 0.98 16.32
N VAL A 98 -7.14 0.22 15.58
CA VAL A 98 -6.59 -1.06 16.06
C VAL A 98 -5.25 -0.90 16.76
N THR A 99 -4.43 0.07 16.36
CA THR A 99 -3.09 0.26 16.92
C THR A 99 -2.88 1.64 17.52
N GLY A 100 -3.86 2.55 17.45
CA GLY A 100 -3.72 3.93 17.89
C GLY A 100 -2.82 4.79 16.99
N MET A 101 -2.32 4.24 15.88
CA MET A 101 -1.37 4.93 15.00
C MET A 101 -2.09 5.46 13.76
N ARG A 102 -2.12 6.78 13.59
CA ARG A 102 -2.56 7.42 12.35
C ARG A 102 -1.36 7.62 11.44
N HIS A 103 -1.42 7.15 10.20
CA HIS A 103 -0.36 7.41 9.22
C HIS A 103 -0.16 8.91 8.97
N PHE A 104 1.09 9.36 8.96
CA PHE A 104 1.48 10.70 8.53
C PHE A 104 1.47 10.84 7.00
N ASP A 105 1.46 12.08 6.52
CA ASP A 105 1.44 12.36 5.08
C ASP A 105 2.70 11.85 4.37
N VAL A 106 3.87 11.94 5.03
CA VAL A 106 5.12 11.36 4.52
C VAL A 106 5.05 9.83 4.39
N GLN A 107 4.27 9.17 5.25
CA GLN A 107 4.03 7.73 5.17
C GLN A 107 3.08 7.39 4.01
N MET A 108 2.11 8.25 3.72
CA MET A 108 1.28 8.13 2.51
C MET A 108 2.10 8.27 1.23
N VAL A 109 3.03 9.23 1.19
CA VAL A 109 3.98 9.35 0.07
C VAL A 109 4.79 8.06 -0.11
N GLY A 110 5.30 7.50 0.99
CA GLY A 110 6.01 6.21 0.98
C GLY A 110 5.14 5.08 0.44
N GLY A 111 3.89 4.97 0.90
CA GLY A 111 2.94 3.94 0.44
C GLY A 111 2.62 4.05 -1.05
N VAL A 112 2.40 5.28 -1.56
CA VAL A 112 2.18 5.52 -3.01
C VAL A 112 3.44 5.16 -3.80
N GLY A 113 4.63 5.50 -3.31
CA GLY A 113 5.89 5.11 -3.94
C GLY A 113 6.04 3.60 -4.07
N LEU A 114 5.77 2.86 -3.00
CA LEU A 114 5.81 1.39 -3.00
C LEU A 114 4.77 0.79 -3.96
N HIS A 115 3.53 1.31 -3.97
CA HIS A 115 2.51 0.86 -4.92
C HIS A 115 2.93 1.07 -6.38
N GLN A 116 3.62 2.17 -6.68
CA GLN A 116 4.17 2.45 -8.01
C GLN A 116 5.46 1.65 -8.35
N GLY A 117 5.84 0.68 -7.52
CA GLY A 117 7.02 -0.15 -7.75
C GLY A 117 8.35 0.59 -7.53
N ARG A 118 8.35 1.68 -6.76
CA ARG A 118 9.57 2.44 -6.41
C ARG A 118 10.13 1.99 -5.07
N ILE A 119 11.40 2.33 -4.83
CA ILE A 119 12.02 2.21 -3.50
C ILE A 119 11.68 3.47 -2.69
N ALA A 120 10.99 3.30 -1.56
CA ALA A 120 10.73 4.37 -0.61
C ALA A 120 11.87 4.45 0.42
N GLU A 121 12.81 5.37 0.21
CA GLU A 121 13.85 5.66 1.21
C GLU A 121 13.26 6.47 2.36
N MET A 122 13.22 5.87 3.55
CA MET A 122 12.72 6.49 4.77
C MET A 122 13.75 6.32 5.88
N ARG A 123 13.87 7.29 6.78
CA ARG A 123 14.78 7.18 7.93
C ARG A 123 14.25 6.16 8.95
N THR A 124 15.14 5.68 9.81
CA THR A 124 14.73 4.86 10.96
C THR A 124 13.80 5.67 11.85
N GLY A 125 12.71 5.07 12.31
CA GLY A 125 11.69 5.75 13.12
C GLY A 125 10.52 6.33 12.30
N GLU A 126 10.63 6.45 10.98
CA GLU A 126 9.56 6.97 10.11
C GLU A 126 8.38 5.98 9.92
N GLY A 127 8.39 4.83 10.59
CA GLY A 127 7.30 3.86 10.56
C GLY A 127 7.21 3.02 9.27
N LYS A 128 8.34 2.55 8.72
CA LYS A 128 8.39 1.71 7.50
C LYS A 128 7.45 0.49 7.55
N THR A 129 7.38 -0.17 8.70
CA THR A 129 6.50 -1.33 8.91
C THR A 129 5.02 -0.94 8.78
N LEU A 130 4.62 0.22 9.30
CA LEU A 130 3.26 0.74 9.18
C LEU A 130 2.97 1.23 7.75
N VAL A 131 3.95 1.78 7.05
CA VAL A 131 3.81 2.20 5.63
C VAL A 131 3.49 1.01 4.74
N ALA A 132 4.09 -0.15 5.00
CA ALA A 132 3.89 -1.36 4.20
C ALA A 132 2.43 -1.86 4.19
N THR A 133 1.62 -1.50 5.18
CA THR A 133 0.19 -1.92 5.25
C THR A 133 -0.65 -1.26 4.16
N LEU A 134 -0.28 -0.05 3.71
CA LEU A 134 -1.01 0.71 2.70
C LEU A 134 -0.98 -0.01 1.32
N PRO A 135 0.20 -0.25 0.70
CA PRO A 135 0.25 -0.92 -0.59
C PRO A 135 -0.08 -2.41 -0.47
N SER A 136 0.21 -3.09 0.65
CA SER A 136 -0.12 -4.51 0.79
C SER A 136 -1.62 -4.74 0.88
N TYR A 137 -2.37 -3.87 1.57
CA TYR A 137 -3.83 -3.90 1.55
C TYR A 137 -4.35 -3.64 0.14
N LEU A 138 -3.98 -2.51 -0.48
CA LEU A 138 -4.48 -2.12 -1.81
C LEU A 138 -4.26 -3.20 -2.87
N ASN A 139 -3.02 -3.68 -3.00
CA ASN A 139 -2.70 -4.70 -4.01
C ASN A 139 -3.28 -6.07 -3.64
N GLY A 140 -3.43 -6.38 -2.35
CA GLY A 140 -4.04 -7.61 -1.86
C GLY A 140 -5.52 -7.73 -2.21
N LEU A 141 -6.22 -6.61 -2.45
CA LEU A 141 -7.63 -6.60 -2.88
C LEU A 141 -7.86 -7.31 -4.22
N THR A 142 -6.82 -7.47 -5.04
CA THR A 142 -6.87 -8.22 -6.31
C THR A 142 -7.04 -9.73 -6.11
N GLY A 143 -6.83 -10.25 -4.90
CA GLY A 143 -6.88 -11.68 -4.60
C GLY A 143 -5.65 -12.47 -5.08
N ARG A 144 -4.63 -11.80 -5.66
CA ARG A 144 -3.38 -12.45 -6.13
C ARG A 144 -2.34 -12.66 -5.02
N GLY A 145 -2.62 -12.18 -3.81
CA GLY A 145 -1.69 -12.18 -2.68
C GLY A 145 -0.63 -11.08 -2.75
N VAL A 146 -0.02 -10.76 -1.61
CA VAL A 146 1.12 -9.85 -1.50
C VAL A 146 2.14 -10.45 -0.55
N HIS A 147 3.40 -10.49 -0.97
CA HIS A 147 4.51 -10.92 -0.12
C HIS A 147 5.25 -9.72 0.45
N VAL A 148 5.26 -9.61 1.78
CA VAL A 148 6.09 -8.65 2.51
C VAL A 148 7.30 -9.40 3.06
N VAL A 149 8.50 -9.03 2.58
CA VAL A 149 9.75 -9.76 2.90
C VAL A 149 10.55 -8.97 3.92
N THR A 150 10.99 -9.66 4.99
CA THR A 150 11.88 -9.13 6.01
C THR A 150 13.24 -9.82 5.95
N VAL A 151 14.19 -9.36 6.77
CA VAL A 151 15.54 -9.94 6.83
C VAL A 151 15.62 -11.23 7.66
N ASN A 152 14.61 -11.55 8.46
CA ASN A 152 14.58 -12.76 9.30
C ASN A 152 13.17 -13.13 9.78
N ASP A 153 13.02 -14.39 10.21
CA ASP A 153 11.76 -14.98 10.68
C ASP A 153 11.15 -14.25 11.88
N TYR A 154 11.99 -13.75 12.81
CA TYR A 154 11.52 -12.99 13.97
C TYR A 154 10.76 -11.72 13.55
N LEU A 155 11.34 -10.93 12.63
CA LEU A 155 10.70 -9.72 12.12
C LEU A 155 9.48 -10.06 11.27
N ALA A 156 9.51 -11.17 10.52
CA ALA A 156 8.34 -11.63 9.76
C ALA A 156 7.16 -11.94 10.70
N LEU A 157 7.40 -12.72 11.76
CA LEU A 157 6.37 -13.05 12.75
C LEU A 157 5.87 -11.81 13.48
N ARG A 158 6.78 -10.97 14.01
CA ARG A 158 6.41 -9.74 14.72
C ARG A 158 5.54 -8.83 13.85
N ASP A 159 5.93 -8.61 12.59
CA ASP A 159 5.22 -7.70 11.71
C ASP A 159 3.88 -8.31 11.27
N ALA A 160 3.81 -9.62 11.03
CA ALA A 160 2.55 -10.33 10.75
C ALA A 160 1.58 -10.30 11.95
N GLU A 161 2.07 -10.42 13.18
CA GLU A 161 1.25 -10.31 14.39
C GLU A 161 0.77 -8.89 14.64
N TRP A 162 1.66 -7.90 14.47
CA TRP A 162 1.36 -6.51 14.80
C TRP A 162 0.58 -5.80 13.69
N MET A 163 1.14 -5.73 12.48
CA MET A 163 0.47 -5.08 11.34
C MET A 163 -0.69 -5.90 10.81
N GLY A 164 -0.62 -7.24 10.94
CA GLY A 164 -1.72 -8.11 10.56
C GLY A 164 -3.01 -7.88 11.36
N LYS A 165 -2.97 -7.19 12.51
CA LYS A 165 -4.19 -6.73 13.20
C LYS A 165 -5.00 -5.78 12.32
N ILE A 166 -4.34 -4.88 11.58
CA ILE A 166 -4.98 -3.91 10.69
C ILE A 166 -5.63 -4.65 9.52
N HIS A 167 -4.90 -5.56 8.87
CA HIS A 167 -5.42 -6.35 7.76
C HIS A 167 -6.60 -7.24 8.18
N ARG A 168 -6.46 -7.98 9.29
CA ARG A 168 -7.54 -8.82 9.82
C ARG A 168 -8.76 -8.02 10.24
N PHE A 169 -8.55 -6.87 10.89
CA PHE A 169 -9.63 -5.96 11.21
C PHE A 169 -10.38 -5.53 9.96
N LEU A 170 -9.69 -5.24 8.85
CA LEU A 170 -10.31 -4.90 7.56
C LEU A 170 -10.77 -6.14 6.76
N GLY A 171 -10.84 -7.33 7.35
CA GLY A 171 -11.36 -8.52 6.68
C GLY A 171 -10.41 -9.17 5.66
N MET A 172 -9.10 -8.94 5.78
CA MET A 172 -8.07 -9.61 4.98
C MET A 172 -7.43 -10.77 5.78
N SER A 173 -7.00 -11.84 5.09
CA SER A 173 -6.17 -12.88 5.67
C SER A 173 -4.71 -12.44 5.77
N VAL A 174 -3.97 -13.00 6.72
CA VAL A 174 -2.53 -12.76 6.90
C VAL A 174 -1.87 -14.08 7.27
N GLY A 175 -0.96 -14.55 6.42
CA GLY A 175 -0.07 -15.68 6.68
C GLY A 175 1.34 -15.22 7.04
N VAL A 176 2.11 -16.10 7.68
CA VAL A 176 3.55 -15.91 7.91
C VAL A 176 4.26 -17.21 7.55
N ILE A 177 5.38 -17.09 6.85
CA ILE A 177 6.24 -18.22 6.53
C ILE A 177 7.43 -18.22 7.48
N GLN A 178 7.65 -19.33 8.18
CA GLN A 178 8.80 -19.57 9.05
C GLN A 178 9.53 -20.83 8.61
N HIS A 179 10.80 -20.97 9.00
CA HIS A 179 11.62 -22.13 8.65
C HIS A 179 10.98 -23.47 9.05
N GLU A 180 10.37 -23.55 10.23
CA GLU A 180 9.84 -24.79 10.81
C GLU A 180 8.46 -25.25 10.27
N LEU A 181 7.84 -24.48 9.37
CA LEU A 181 6.53 -24.85 8.81
C LEU A 181 6.64 -26.05 7.85
N ASN A 182 5.73 -27.00 8.03
CA ASN A 182 5.49 -28.07 7.06
C ASN A 182 4.81 -27.53 5.78
N ASP A 183 4.79 -28.35 4.73
CA ASP A 183 4.25 -27.95 3.42
C ASP A 183 2.77 -27.55 3.45
N ALA A 184 1.95 -28.23 4.26
CA ALA A 184 0.52 -27.95 4.37
C ALA A 184 0.27 -26.58 5.02
N ASP A 185 1.02 -26.23 6.07
CA ASP A 185 0.89 -24.95 6.74
C ASP A 185 1.49 -23.80 5.92
N ARG A 186 2.55 -24.08 5.14
CA ARG A 186 3.06 -23.13 4.13
C ARG A 186 2.00 -22.84 3.07
N GLN A 187 1.31 -23.85 2.56
CA GLN A 187 0.26 -23.67 1.56
C GLN A 187 -0.89 -22.80 2.09
N LYS A 188 -1.33 -23.02 3.33
CA LYS A 188 -2.34 -22.16 4.01
C LYS A 188 -1.86 -20.71 4.17
N ALA A 189 -0.56 -20.50 4.41
CA ALA A 189 -0.02 -19.15 4.57
C ALA A 189 0.08 -18.39 3.24
N TYR A 190 0.10 -19.07 2.10
CA TYR A 190 0.06 -18.47 0.76
C TYR A 190 -1.36 -18.23 0.22
N SER A 191 -2.38 -18.84 0.81
CA SER A 191 -3.81 -18.72 0.40
C SER A 191 -4.53 -17.59 1.11
#